data_AF-A0A6I5X036-F1
#
_entry.id   AF-A0A6I5X036-F1
#
_cell.length_a   1.000
_cell.length_b   1.000
_cell.length_c   1.000
_cell.angle_alpha   90.00
_cell.angle_beta   90.00
_cell.angle_gamma   90.00
#
_symmetry.space_group_name_H-M   'P 1'
#
loop_
_entity.id
_entity.type
_entity.pdbx_description
1 polymer ?
#
loop_
_entity_poly.entity_id
_entity_poly.type
_entity_poly.pdbx_seq_one_letter_code
_entity_poly.pdbx_strand_id
1 'polypeptide(L)'
;MKKLKKHKYAKLLEPMQRELVGVARWAAATGARIVVLFEGRDTAGKGGAIGAVSSQLNPRQCHIVALPKPTEHEAGQWYFQRYAEHLPSKGEIVLFDRSWYNRAGVEHVMGFAKPDQVQAFLSQAPAFEKGLVDDGILLFKYWLTTDQELQEKRLRDRLEDPLKRWKLSPIDLAARDKYEAYTEAREAMLKATHTKFAPWTLVDFNDQRRGRLTLIRDLIDRLPDTAVEDPPLELTPLGHEPQVERYGRLRPIPAFAPPKDNDSG
;
A
#
# COMPACT_ATOMS: atom_id res chain seq x y z
N MET A 1 -0.91 23.67 8.95
CA MET A 1 -0.68 22.90 10.21
C MET A 1 0.80 22.50 10.34
N LYS A 2 1.42 22.52 11.53
CA LYS A 2 2.83 22.12 11.74
C LYS A 2 3.04 20.61 11.53
N LYS A 3 4.11 20.15 10.87
CA LYS A 3 4.41 18.72 10.60
C LYS A 3 4.43 17.84 11.87
N LEU A 4 3.91 16.61 11.81
CA LEU A 4 3.85 15.68 12.94
C LEU A 4 5.25 15.10 13.24
N LYS A 5 5.70 15.15 14.50
CA LYS A 5 7.00 14.60 14.94
C LYS A 5 7.00 13.05 14.93
N LYS A 6 8.17 12.43 14.71
CA LYS A 6 8.33 10.96 14.54
C LYS A 6 7.83 10.18 15.75
N HIS A 7 8.26 10.54 16.95
CA HIS A 7 7.84 9.89 18.20
C HIS A 7 6.32 9.96 18.41
N LYS A 8 5.71 11.13 18.19
CA LYS A 8 4.26 11.31 18.31
C LYS A 8 3.50 10.47 17.27
N TYR A 9 4.01 10.39 16.04
CA TYR A 9 3.45 9.52 15.01
C TYR A 9 3.48 8.05 15.42
N ALA A 10 4.62 7.54 15.91
CA ALA A 10 4.74 6.15 16.33
C ALA A 10 3.73 5.78 17.43
N LYS A 11 3.59 6.64 18.45
CA LYS A 11 2.63 6.45 19.55
C LYS A 11 1.16 6.43 19.07
N LEU A 12 0.83 7.19 18.03
CA LEU A 12 -0.53 7.22 17.46
C LEU A 12 -0.79 6.05 16.51
N LEU A 13 0.25 5.53 15.86
CA LEU A 13 0.14 4.42 14.91
C LEU A 13 -0.02 3.08 15.63
N GLU A 14 0.66 2.89 16.76
CA GLU A 14 0.67 1.63 17.51
C GLU A 14 -0.72 1.04 17.80
N PRO A 15 -1.69 1.78 18.39
CA PRO A 15 -3.03 1.22 18.61
C PRO A 15 -3.74 0.83 17.32
N MET A 16 -3.60 1.62 16.26
CA MET A 16 -4.19 1.31 14.95
C MET A 16 -3.58 0.05 14.33
N GLN A 17 -2.28 -0.20 14.57
CA GLN A 17 -1.64 -1.43 14.11
C GLN A 17 -2.15 -2.66 14.86
N ARG A 18 -2.48 -2.52 16.16
CA ARG A 18 -3.14 -3.61 16.90
C ARG A 18 -4.54 -3.90 16.35
N GLU A 19 -5.30 -2.86 16.01
CA GLU A 19 -6.59 -3.00 15.33
C GLU A 19 -6.44 -3.69 13.97
N LEU A 20 -5.44 -3.32 13.16
CA LEU A 20 -5.16 -4.00 11.88
C LEU A 20 -4.80 -5.48 12.05
N VAL A 21 -4.07 -5.84 13.12
CA VAL A 21 -3.83 -7.26 13.46
C VAL A 21 -5.14 -7.95 13.82
N GLY A 22 -6.04 -7.27 14.53
CA GLY A 22 -7.42 -7.71 14.75
C GLY A 22 -8.18 -7.97 13.45
N VAL A 23 -8.18 -7.00 12.53
CA VAL A 23 -8.79 -7.11 11.19
C VAL A 23 -8.23 -8.32 10.43
N ALA A 24 -6.91 -8.52 10.46
CA ALA A 24 -6.29 -9.68 9.81
C ALA A 24 -6.81 -10.98 10.44
N ARG A 25 -6.78 -11.13 11.77
CA ARG A 25 -7.33 -12.33 12.43
C ARG A 25 -8.79 -12.58 12.07
N TRP A 26 -9.61 -11.52 12.05
CA TRP A 26 -11.01 -11.59 11.65
C TRP A 26 -11.16 -12.07 10.20
N ALA A 27 -10.38 -11.52 9.26
CA ALA A 27 -10.41 -11.96 7.88
C ALA A 27 -10.06 -13.44 7.76
N ALA A 28 -9.01 -13.91 8.45
CA ALA A 28 -8.63 -15.33 8.47
C ALA A 28 -9.75 -16.23 9.02
N ALA A 29 -10.39 -15.82 10.12
CA ALA A 29 -11.43 -16.61 10.77
C ALA A 29 -12.73 -16.69 9.95
N THR A 30 -13.10 -15.59 9.30
CA THR A 30 -14.37 -15.47 8.55
C THR A 30 -14.24 -15.82 7.07
N GLY A 31 -13.02 -15.84 6.54
CA GLY A 31 -12.75 -15.94 5.11
C GLY A 31 -12.98 -14.64 4.35
N ALA A 32 -13.15 -13.49 5.03
CA ALA A 32 -13.29 -12.20 4.37
C ALA A 32 -12.07 -11.87 3.50
N ARG A 33 -12.31 -11.15 2.41
CA ARG A 33 -11.30 -10.83 1.39
C ARG A 33 -11.20 -9.33 1.23
N ILE A 34 -10.01 -8.78 1.42
CA ILE A 34 -9.80 -7.33 1.44
C ILE A 34 -8.83 -6.93 0.34
N VAL A 35 -9.21 -5.94 -0.46
CA VAL A 35 -8.33 -5.32 -1.47
C VAL A 35 -8.21 -3.84 -1.19
N VAL A 36 -6.99 -3.34 -1.10
CA VAL A 36 -6.71 -1.90 -0.93
C VAL A 36 -5.83 -1.41 -2.06
N LEU A 37 -6.35 -0.49 -2.86
CA LEU A 37 -5.61 0.18 -3.93
C LEU A 37 -5.00 1.47 -3.42
N PHE A 38 -3.68 1.61 -3.57
CA PHE A 38 -2.96 2.84 -3.27
C PHE A 38 -2.58 3.53 -4.57
N GLU A 39 -3.34 4.55 -4.95
CA GLU A 39 -3.05 5.42 -6.08
C GLU A 39 -2.61 6.81 -5.64
N GLY A 40 -2.04 7.55 -6.59
CA GLY A 40 -1.58 8.91 -6.39
C GLY A 40 -0.30 9.20 -7.16
N ARG A 41 0.04 10.48 -7.23
CA ARG A 41 1.22 10.97 -7.94
C ARG A 41 2.51 10.33 -7.41
N ASP A 42 3.56 10.37 -8.22
CA ASP A 42 4.88 9.99 -7.75
C ASP A 42 5.29 10.86 -6.57
N THR A 43 5.95 10.22 -5.60
CA THR A 43 6.29 10.78 -4.29
C THR A 43 5.13 11.10 -3.32
N ALA A 44 3.86 10.83 -3.68
CA ALA A 44 2.72 11.09 -2.78
C ALA A 44 2.84 10.35 -1.44
N GLY A 45 3.38 9.12 -1.45
CA GLY A 45 3.67 8.38 -0.22
C GLY A 45 3.14 6.94 -0.16
N LYS A 46 2.69 6.37 -1.29
CA LYS A 46 2.10 5.03 -1.44
C LYS A 46 2.83 3.94 -0.64
N GLY A 47 4.10 3.64 -0.96
CA GLY A 47 4.87 2.63 -0.23
C GLY A 47 5.01 2.88 1.29
N GLY A 48 4.97 4.14 1.73
CA GLY A 48 4.97 4.46 3.16
C GLY A 48 3.62 4.22 3.84
N ALA A 49 2.51 4.35 3.10
CA ALA A 49 1.17 3.98 3.56
C ALA A 49 1.00 2.47 3.60
N ILE A 50 1.40 1.77 2.54
CA ILE A 50 1.41 0.30 2.47
C ILE A 50 2.19 -0.27 3.65
N GLY A 51 3.42 0.18 3.87
CA GLY A 51 4.23 -0.29 5.00
C GLY A 51 3.60 0.02 6.37
N ALA A 52 2.88 1.14 6.52
CA ALA A 52 2.22 1.44 7.78
C ALA A 52 1.05 0.48 8.07
N VAL A 53 0.36 0.02 7.02
CA VAL A 53 -0.70 -1.00 7.09
C VAL A 53 -0.10 -2.40 7.32
N SER A 54 0.90 -2.80 6.53
CA SER A 54 1.36 -4.20 6.49
C SER A 54 2.43 -4.57 7.52
N SER A 55 3.17 -3.61 8.10
CA SER A 55 4.39 -3.93 8.88
C SER A 55 4.20 -4.84 10.09
N GLN A 56 2.99 -4.94 10.64
CA GLN A 56 2.66 -5.79 11.79
C GLN A 56 1.78 -6.98 11.40
N LEU A 57 1.46 -7.15 10.12
CA LEU A 57 0.59 -8.22 9.63
C LEU A 57 1.40 -9.44 9.23
N ASN A 58 0.80 -10.63 9.35
CA ASN A 58 1.41 -11.86 8.89
C ASN A 58 1.58 -11.82 7.36
N PRO A 59 2.81 -11.94 6.82
CA PRO A 59 3.05 -11.86 5.37
C PRO A 59 2.43 -13.02 4.58
N ARG A 60 2.03 -14.11 5.23
CA ARG A 60 1.27 -15.20 4.58
C ARG A 60 -0.19 -14.83 4.33
N GLN A 61 -0.68 -13.78 4.98
CA GLN A 61 -2.07 -13.35 4.92
C GLN A 61 -2.21 -12.00 4.22
N CYS A 62 -1.24 -11.10 4.44
CA CYS A 62 -1.19 -9.79 3.82
C CYS A 62 -0.03 -9.75 2.83
N HIS A 63 -0.35 -9.63 1.54
CA HIS A 63 0.67 -9.53 0.49
C HIS A 63 0.52 -8.26 -0.34
N ILE A 64 1.65 -7.80 -0.88
CA ILE A 64 1.75 -6.55 -1.62
C ILE A 64 1.95 -6.87 -3.10
N VAL A 65 1.10 -6.28 -3.94
CA VAL A 65 1.18 -6.40 -5.40
C VAL A 65 1.78 -5.12 -5.94
N ALA A 66 2.97 -5.22 -6.54
CA ALA A 66 3.70 -4.10 -7.15
C ALA A 66 4.21 -4.54 -8.53
N LEU A 67 3.33 -4.55 -9.51
CA LEU A 67 3.63 -5.08 -10.85
C LEU A 67 4.56 -4.15 -11.63
N PRO A 68 5.56 -4.69 -12.35
CA PRO A 68 6.35 -3.91 -13.30
C PRO A 68 5.51 -3.56 -14.54
N LYS A 69 6.14 -2.86 -15.49
CA LYS A 69 5.57 -2.66 -16.84
C LYS A 69 5.13 -4.01 -17.43
N PRO A 70 4.01 -4.07 -18.16
CA PRO A 70 3.55 -5.32 -18.75
C PRO A 70 4.59 -5.87 -19.73
N THR A 71 4.72 -7.20 -19.73
CA THR A 71 5.40 -7.96 -20.78
C THR A 71 4.63 -7.85 -22.10
N GLU A 72 5.26 -8.26 -23.21
CA GLU A 72 4.59 -8.30 -24.53
C GLU A 72 3.34 -9.20 -24.50
N HIS A 73 3.41 -10.33 -23.79
CA HIS A 73 2.27 -11.22 -23.62
C HIS A 73 1.14 -10.55 -22.82
N GLU A 74 1.44 -9.98 -21.66
CA GLU A 74 0.43 -9.25 -20.85
C GLU A 74 -0.16 -8.05 -21.59
N ALA A 75 0.60 -7.39 -22.47
CA ALA A 75 0.10 -6.29 -23.29
C ALA A 75 -0.91 -6.76 -24.36
N GLY A 76 -0.85 -8.03 -24.77
CA GLY A 76 -1.81 -8.66 -25.68
C GLY A 76 -3.03 -9.27 -24.98
N GLN A 77 -3.05 -9.33 -23.65
CA GLN A 77 -4.18 -9.86 -22.87
C GLN A 77 -5.28 -8.81 -22.69
N TRP A 78 -6.41 -9.27 -22.15
CA TRP A 78 -7.37 -8.34 -21.54
C TRP A 78 -6.70 -7.62 -20.37
N TYR A 79 -6.83 -6.29 -20.31
CA TYR A 79 -6.02 -5.44 -19.43
C TYR A 79 -6.10 -5.81 -17.93
N PHE A 80 -7.26 -6.25 -17.46
CA PHE A 80 -7.47 -6.63 -16.06
C PHE A 80 -6.91 -8.01 -15.71
N GLN A 81 -6.60 -8.85 -16.68
CA GLN A 81 -6.21 -10.25 -16.48
C GLN A 81 -5.02 -10.39 -15.54
N ARG A 82 -3.92 -9.67 -15.82
CA ARG A 82 -2.72 -9.69 -14.97
C ARG A 82 -2.95 -9.22 -13.54
N TYR A 83 -3.98 -8.41 -13.29
CA TYR A 83 -4.32 -7.94 -11.96
C TYR A 83 -5.25 -8.92 -11.24
N ALA A 84 -6.15 -9.57 -11.99
CA ALA A 84 -7.08 -10.56 -11.47
C ALA A 84 -6.34 -11.78 -10.87
N GLU A 85 -5.18 -12.14 -11.43
CA GLU A 85 -4.29 -13.19 -10.90
C GLU A 85 -3.80 -12.94 -9.46
N HIS A 86 -3.87 -11.70 -8.99
CA HIS A 86 -3.44 -11.30 -7.64
C HIS A 86 -4.59 -10.93 -6.70
N LEU A 87 -5.83 -11.26 -7.05
CA LEU A 87 -6.95 -11.04 -6.15
C LEU A 87 -6.90 -12.01 -4.94
N PRO A 88 -7.40 -11.60 -3.77
CA PRO A 88 -7.35 -12.41 -2.55
C PRO A 88 -8.14 -13.71 -2.65
N SER A 89 -7.58 -14.76 -2.08
CA SER A 89 -8.32 -15.92 -1.58
C SER A 89 -8.91 -15.64 -0.18
N LYS A 90 -9.72 -16.56 0.33
CA LYS A 90 -10.41 -16.43 1.64
C LYS A 90 -9.42 -16.08 2.75
N GLY A 91 -9.71 -15.00 3.46
CA GLY A 91 -8.93 -14.52 4.59
C GLY A 91 -7.70 -13.69 4.23
N GLU A 92 -7.47 -13.43 2.95
CA GLU A 92 -6.31 -12.64 2.49
C GLU A 92 -6.62 -11.14 2.40
N ILE A 93 -5.56 -10.37 2.61
CA ILE A 93 -5.52 -8.92 2.43
C ILE A 93 -4.50 -8.62 1.33
N VAL A 94 -4.94 -7.95 0.27
CA VAL A 94 -4.06 -7.58 -0.86
C VAL A 94 -3.91 -6.07 -0.93
N LEU A 95 -2.67 -5.61 -0.87
CA LEU A 95 -2.32 -4.19 -0.98
C LEU A 95 -1.66 -3.93 -2.34
N PHE A 96 -2.34 -3.18 -3.20
CA PHE A 96 -1.85 -2.83 -4.53
C PHE A 96 -1.05 -1.51 -4.47
N ASP A 97 0.28 -1.56 -4.69
CA ASP A 97 1.12 -0.39 -4.95
C ASP A 97 1.01 0.00 -6.42
N ARG A 98 0.06 0.90 -6.71
CA ARG A 98 -0.57 1.05 -8.03
C ARG A 98 -1.39 -0.19 -8.41
N SER A 99 -2.30 -0.02 -9.35
CA SER A 99 -3.31 -1.00 -9.70
C SER A 99 -3.63 -0.96 -11.20
N TRP A 100 -4.78 -1.52 -11.58
CA TRP A 100 -5.36 -1.33 -12.93
C TRP A 100 -5.57 0.15 -13.28
N TYR A 101 -5.57 1.06 -12.30
CA TYR A 101 -5.65 2.50 -12.57
C TYR A 101 -4.39 3.12 -13.21
N ASN A 102 -3.32 2.35 -13.41
CA ASN A 102 -2.21 2.78 -14.26
C ASN A 102 -2.68 3.27 -15.65
N ARG A 103 -3.72 2.64 -16.23
CA ARG A 103 -4.31 3.03 -17.52
C ARG A 103 -4.86 4.46 -17.53
N ALA A 104 -5.57 4.83 -16.47
CA ALA A 104 -6.18 6.16 -16.35
C ALA A 104 -5.20 7.23 -15.82
N GLY A 105 -4.00 6.84 -15.39
CA GLY A 105 -2.98 7.76 -14.90
C GLY A 105 -1.78 7.82 -15.83
N VAL A 106 -0.72 7.07 -15.46
CA VAL A 106 0.58 7.14 -16.14
C VAL A 106 0.50 6.71 -17.61
N GLU A 107 -0.26 5.67 -17.96
CA GLU A 107 -0.33 5.23 -19.36
C GLU A 107 -1.03 6.26 -20.24
N HIS A 108 -2.06 6.94 -19.72
CA HIS A 108 -2.75 8.01 -20.43
C HIS A 108 -1.83 9.24 -20.62
N VAL A 109 -1.27 9.78 -19.53
CA VAL A 109 -0.50 11.03 -19.54
C VAL A 109 0.86 10.88 -20.25
N MET A 110 1.44 9.69 -20.21
CA MET A 110 2.71 9.40 -20.89
C MET A 110 2.54 8.82 -22.29
N GLY A 111 1.31 8.57 -22.75
CA GLY A 111 1.03 8.04 -24.09
C GLY A 111 1.40 6.56 -24.28
N PHE A 112 1.39 5.77 -23.20
CA PHE A 112 1.58 4.32 -23.28
C PHE A 112 0.29 3.56 -23.58
N ALA A 113 -0.86 4.22 -23.48
CA ALA A 113 -2.16 3.71 -23.93
C ALA A 113 -2.77 4.68 -24.95
N LYS A 114 -3.41 4.11 -25.97
CA LYS A 114 -4.18 4.88 -26.95
C LYS A 114 -5.45 5.46 -26.30
N PRO A 115 -5.99 6.59 -26.79
CA PRO A 115 -7.18 7.22 -26.20
C PRO A 115 -8.40 6.29 -26.10
N ASP A 116 -8.63 5.44 -27.10
CA ASP A 116 -9.70 4.43 -27.12
C ASP A 116 -9.51 3.36 -26.03
N GLN A 117 -8.28 2.92 -25.77
CA GLN A 117 -7.96 2.00 -24.67
C GLN A 117 -8.24 2.62 -23.30
N VAL A 118 -7.95 3.92 -23.13
CA VAL A 118 -8.23 4.65 -21.88
C VAL A 118 -9.74 4.79 -21.68
N GLN A 119 -10.50 5.17 -22.71
CA GLN A 119 -11.96 5.27 -22.62
C GLN A 119 -12.61 3.90 -22.35
N ALA A 120 -12.15 2.85 -23.02
CA ALA A 120 -12.60 1.48 -22.77
C ALA A 120 -12.32 1.07 -21.31
N PHE A 121 -11.14 1.38 -20.78
CA PHE A 121 -10.81 1.13 -19.38
C PHE A 121 -11.74 1.87 -18.41
N LEU A 122 -11.98 3.17 -18.63
CA LEU A 122 -12.84 3.97 -17.75
C LEU A 122 -14.29 3.46 -17.72
N SER A 123 -14.76 2.85 -18.82
CA SER A 123 -16.05 2.17 -18.88
C SER A 123 -16.04 0.78 -18.22
N GLN A 124 -14.97 0.01 -18.39
CA GLN A 124 -14.87 -1.35 -17.87
C GLN A 124 -14.53 -1.42 -16.38
N ALA A 125 -13.74 -0.49 -15.84
CA ALA A 125 -13.26 -0.55 -14.46
C ALA A 125 -14.41 -0.61 -13.43
N PRO A 126 -15.49 0.20 -13.52
CA PRO A 126 -16.63 0.05 -12.62
C PRO A 126 -17.31 -1.32 -12.72
N ALA A 127 -17.40 -1.91 -13.92
CA ALA A 127 -18.00 -3.23 -14.11
C ALA A 127 -17.12 -4.35 -13.52
N PHE A 128 -15.80 -4.27 -13.72
CA PHE A 128 -14.84 -5.18 -13.11
C PHE A 128 -14.93 -5.12 -11.58
N GLU A 129 -14.88 -3.92 -11.01
CA GLU A 129 -14.98 -3.69 -9.57
C GLU A 129 -16.32 -4.12 -8.99
N LYS A 130 -17.42 -3.92 -9.73
CA LYS A 130 -18.74 -4.41 -9.31
C LYS A 130 -18.73 -5.93 -9.19
N GLY A 131 -18.13 -6.64 -10.13
CA GLY A 131 -17.97 -8.10 -10.04
C GLY A 131 -17.21 -8.53 -8.78
N LEU A 132 -16.14 -7.81 -8.41
CA LEU A 132 -15.38 -8.09 -7.18
C LEU A 132 -16.23 -7.88 -5.92
N VAL A 133 -16.93 -6.74 -5.85
CA VAL A 133 -17.74 -6.37 -4.68
C VAL A 133 -18.96 -7.27 -4.55
N ASP A 134 -19.64 -7.60 -5.65
CA ASP A 134 -20.78 -8.53 -5.68
C ASP A 134 -20.39 -9.93 -5.20
N ASP A 135 -19.16 -10.37 -5.50
CA ASP A 135 -18.61 -11.65 -5.02
C ASP A 135 -18.21 -11.60 -3.52
N GLY A 136 -18.17 -10.41 -2.92
CA GLY A 136 -17.90 -10.20 -1.49
C GLY A 136 -16.47 -9.76 -1.17
N ILE A 137 -15.72 -9.24 -2.15
CA ILE A 137 -14.44 -8.58 -1.88
C ILE A 137 -14.69 -7.18 -1.31
N LEU A 138 -14.10 -6.87 -0.17
CA LEU A 138 -14.08 -5.54 0.42
C LEU A 138 -13.02 -4.68 -0.28
N LEU A 139 -13.46 -3.88 -1.25
CA LEU A 139 -12.59 -3.06 -2.10
C LEU A 139 -12.49 -1.61 -1.58
N PHE A 140 -11.25 -1.19 -1.29
CA PHE A 140 -10.92 0.17 -0.86
C PHE A 140 -10.00 0.84 -1.88
N LYS A 141 -10.35 2.06 -2.31
CA LYS A 141 -9.58 2.82 -3.32
C LYS A 141 -9.13 4.15 -2.74
N TYR A 142 -7.84 4.31 -2.50
CA TYR A 142 -7.26 5.53 -1.95
C TYR A 142 -6.44 6.27 -2.99
N TRP A 143 -6.72 7.57 -3.15
CA TRP A 143 -5.86 8.48 -3.88
C TRP A 143 -5.14 9.41 -2.89
N LEU A 144 -3.83 9.27 -2.82
CA LEU A 144 -2.96 10.07 -1.95
C LEU A 144 -2.64 11.40 -2.63
N THR A 145 -3.17 12.50 -2.10
CA THR A 145 -2.94 13.85 -2.65
C THR A 145 -1.65 14.45 -2.11
N THR A 146 -0.98 15.26 -2.93
CA THR A 146 0.23 16.00 -2.55
C THR A 146 0.34 17.18 -3.49
N ASP A 147 0.58 18.36 -2.93
CA ASP A 147 0.78 19.58 -3.70
C ASP A 147 2.12 19.55 -4.44
N GLN A 148 2.18 20.20 -5.61
CA GLN A 148 3.37 20.18 -6.47
C GLN A 148 4.63 20.66 -5.74
N GLU A 149 4.55 21.71 -4.91
CA GLU A 149 5.69 22.20 -4.11
C GLU A 149 6.30 21.09 -3.23
N LEU A 150 5.45 20.26 -2.60
CA LEU A 150 5.91 19.16 -1.77
C LEU A 150 6.37 17.96 -2.59
N GLN A 151 5.79 17.73 -3.76
CA GLN A 151 6.29 16.75 -4.73
C GLN A 151 7.73 17.10 -5.15
N GLU A 152 7.96 18.34 -5.54
CA GLU A 152 9.26 18.89 -5.94
C GLU A 152 10.32 18.68 -4.86
N LYS A 153 9.98 19.07 -3.62
CA LYS A 153 10.86 18.86 -2.48
C LYS A 153 11.22 17.39 -2.29
N ARG A 154 10.24 16.48 -2.37
CA ARG A 154 10.47 15.03 -2.19
C ARG A 154 11.26 14.41 -3.33
N LEU A 155 11.10 14.90 -4.56
CA LEU A 155 11.93 14.48 -5.69
C LEU A 155 13.40 14.86 -5.45
N ARG A 156 13.66 16.10 -5.00
CA ARG A 156 15.00 16.55 -4.62
C ARG A 156 15.59 15.73 -3.48
N ASP A 157 14.84 15.54 -2.39
CA ASP A 157 15.26 14.72 -1.25
C ASP A 157 15.64 13.28 -1.67
N ARG A 158 14.94 12.70 -2.66
CA ARG A 158 15.25 11.36 -3.19
C ARG A 158 16.49 11.34 -4.07
N LEU A 159 16.73 12.40 -4.82
CA LEU A 159 17.90 12.53 -5.69
C LEU A 159 19.19 12.63 -4.86
N GLU A 160 19.11 13.34 -3.74
CA GLU A 160 20.24 13.60 -2.82
C GLU A 160 20.51 12.43 -1.87
N ASP A 161 19.49 11.63 -1.51
CA ASP A 161 19.62 10.49 -0.58
C ASP A 161 19.93 9.16 -1.32
N PRO A 162 21.14 8.58 -1.14
CA PRO A 162 21.52 7.33 -1.80
C PRO A 162 20.58 6.15 -1.50
N LEU A 163 19.96 6.11 -0.31
CA LEU A 163 19.03 5.06 0.09
C LEU A 163 17.65 5.19 -0.58
N LYS A 164 17.37 6.33 -1.20
CA LYS A 164 16.10 6.63 -1.88
C LYS A 164 16.25 6.86 -3.37
N ARG A 165 17.46 7.03 -3.90
CA ARG A 165 17.72 7.33 -5.31
C ARG A 165 17.12 6.30 -6.27
N TRP A 166 17.11 5.03 -5.89
CA TRP A 166 16.47 3.95 -6.68
C TRP A 166 14.96 4.14 -6.88
N LYS A 167 14.30 5.01 -6.10
CA LYS A 167 12.87 5.36 -6.22
C LYS A 167 12.61 6.46 -7.25
N LEU A 168 13.61 6.82 -8.06
CA LEU A 168 13.49 7.76 -9.17
C LEU A 168 13.79 7.03 -10.48
N SER A 169 12.91 7.24 -11.45
CA SER A 169 13.04 6.78 -12.83
C SER A 169 13.03 7.97 -13.79
N PRO A 170 13.48 7.79 -15.04
CA PRO A 170 13.35 8.82 -16.07
C PRO A 170 11.89 9.26 -16.30
N ILE A 171 10.94 8.35 -16.12
CA ILE A 171 9.49 8.63 -16.22
C ILE A 171 9.06 9.58 -15.12
N ASP A 172 9.54 9.42 -13.88
CA ASP A 172 9.22 10.32 -12.77
C ASP A 172 9.66 11.76 -13.04
N LEU A 173 10.82 11.93 -13.68
CA LEU A 173 11.34 13.24 -14.07
C LEU A 173 10.50 13.86 -15.20
N ALA A 174 10.11 13.07 -16.21
CA ALA A 174 9.25 13.54 -17.28
C ALA A 174 7.81 13.84 -16.81
N ALA A 175 7.33 13.13 -15.78
CA ALA A 175 6.02 13.35 -15.18
C ALA A 175 5.92 14.68 -14.40
N ARG A 176 7.06 15.24 -13.98
CA ARG A 176 7.18 16.49 -13.23
C ARG A 176 6.54 17.68 -13.95
N ASP A 177 6.82 17.81 -15.25
CA ASP A 177 6.32 18.92 -16.09
C ASP A 177 4.85 18.73 -16.50
N LYS A 178 4.27 17.55 -16.23
CA LYS A 178 2.91 17.17 -16.61
C LYS A 178 1.93 17.21 -15.43
N TYR A 179 2.19 18.03 -14.42
CA TYR A 179 1.39 18.05 -13.19
C TYR A 179 -0.10 18.25 -13.47
N GLU A 180 -0.45 19.21 -14.34
CA GLU A 180 -1.84 19.50 -14.68
C GLU A 180 -2.50 18.39 -15.49
N ALA A 181 -1.79 17.80 -16.48
CA ALA A 181 -2.32 16.67 -17.23
C ALA A 181 -2.65 15.46 -16.33
N TYR A 182 -1.84 15.21 -15.29
CA TYR A 182 -2.17 14.23 -14.26
C TYR A 182 -3.35 14.65 -13.36
N THR A 183 -3.60 15.96 -13.18
CA THR A 183 -4.80 16.46 -12.47
C THR A 183 -6.03 16.13 -13.29
N GLU A 184 -6.03 16.47 -14.59
CA GLU A 184 -7.13 16.19 -15.51
C GLU A 184 -7.41 14.68 -15.62
N ALA A 185 -6.36 13.87 -15.74
CA ALA A 185 -6.47 12.41 -15.77
C ALA A 185 -7.10 11.84 -14.49
N ARG A 186 -6.71 12.36 -13.31
CA ARG A 186 -7.34 12.01 -12.02
C ARG A 186 -8.82 12.39 -12.02
N GLU A 187 -9.18 13.60 -12.40
CA GLU A 187 -10.58 14.04 -12.39
C GLU A 187 -11.45 13.19 -13.32
N ALA A 188 -10.95 12.87 -14.51
CA ALA A 188 -11.64 11.97 -15.43
C ALA A 188 -11.82 10.57 -14.83
N MET A 189 -10.77 10.02 -14.21
CA MET A 189 -10.80 8.73 -13.50
C MET A 189 -11.82 8.72 -12.36
N LEU A 190 -11.79 9.74 -11.48
CA LEU A 190 -12.70 9.85 -10.35
C LEU A 190 -14.15 9.98 -10.83
N LYS A 191 -14.40 10.84 -11.83
CA LYS A 191 -15.74 11.01 -12.42
C LYS A 191 -16.30 9.72 -12.99
N ALA A 192 -15.49 8.94 -13.69
CA ALA A 192 -15.94 7.70 -14.31
C ALA A 192 -16.09 6.53 -13.33
N THR A 193 -15.30 6.51 -12.24
CA THR A 193 -15.13 5.30 -11.42
C THR A 193 -15.35 5.47 -9.92
N HIS A 194 -15.75 6.64 -9.45
CA HIS A 194 -16.28 6.81 -8.09
C HIS A 194 -17.75 6.35 -8.08
N THR A 195 -18.01 5.16 -7.55
CA THR A 195 -19.36 4.59 -7.47
C THR A 195 -19.77 4.36 -6.01
N LYS A 196 -21.06 4.13 -5.77
CA LYS A 196 -21.57 3.81 -4.41
C LYS A 196 -20.99 2.50 -3.87
N PHE A 197 -20.74 1.52 -4.74
CA PHE A 197 -20.25 0.19 -4.35
C PHE A 197 -18.71 0.11 -4.28
N ALA A 198 -18.00 0.98 -5.00
CA ALA A 198 -16.54 1.07 -4.99
C ALA A 198 -16.11 2.56 -4.98
N PRO A 199 -16.27 3.26 -3.85
CA PRO A 199 -15.98 4.69 -3.78
C PRO A 199 -14.47 4.95 -3.74
N TRP A 200 -14.06 6.01 -4.42
CA TRP A 200 -12.74 6.64 -4.24
C TRP A 200 -12.69 7.47 -2.97
N THR A 201 -11.55 7.40 -2.26
CA THR A 201 -11.26 8.18 -1.06
C THR A 201 -9.98 9.00 -1.27
N LEU A 202 -10.09 10.33 -1.16
CA LEU A 202 -8.94 11.23 -1.24
C LEU A 202 -8.35 11.44 0.16
N VAL A 203 -7.02 11.31 0.29
CA VAL A 203 -6.34 11.52 1.58
C VAL A 203 -5.20 12.52 1.38
N ASP A 204 -5.20 13.58 2.21
CA ASP A 204 -4.12 14.57 2.22
C ASP A 204 -2.81 13.96 2.75
N PHE A 205 -1.83 13.85 1.87
CA PHE A 205 -0.50 13.34 2.16
C PHE A 205 0.58 14.42 2.17
N ASN A 206 0.23 15.72 2.18
CA ASN A 206 1.18 16.82 2.34
C ASN A 206 2.03 16.63 3.62
N ASP A 207 1.41 16.20 4.72
CA ASP A 207 2.09 15.54 5.84
C ASP A 207 1.87 14.02 5.80
N GLN A 208 2.83 13.30 5.20
CA GLN A 208 2.75 11.85 5.05
C GLN A 208 2.51 11.07 6.35
N ARG A 209 2.95 11.58 7.52
CA ARG A 209 2.68 10.89 8.80
C ARG A 209 1.22 11.01 9.19
N ARG A 210 0.61 12.18 8.97
CA ARG A 210 -0.82 12.37 9.19
C ARG A 210 -1.64 11.61 8.17
N GLY A 211 -1.29 11.73 6.88
CA GLY A 211 -1.99 11.00 5.82
C GLY A 211 -2.07 9.50 6.07
N ARG A 212 -1.00 8.88 6.60
CA ARG A 212 -1.01 7.46 7.00
C ARG A 212 -2.00 7.17 8.14
N LEU A 213 -1.96 7.97 9.21
CA LEU A 213 -2.89 7.79 10.33
C LEU A 213 -4.34 7.98 9.89
N THR A 214 -4.60 9.00 9.06
CA THR A 214 -5.93 9.28 8.49
C THR A 214 -6.41 8.12 7.63
N LEU A 215 -5.58 7.62 6.71
CA LEU A 215 -5.92 6.51 5.83
C LEU A 215 -6.20 5.23 6.63
N ILE A 216 -5.35 4.89 7.60
CA ILE A 216 -5.52 3.68 8.40
C ILE A 216 -6.81 3.75 9.23
N ARG A 217 -7.09 4.89 9.84
CA ARG A 217 -8.34 5.08 10.61
C ARG A 217 -9.56 4.93 9.71
N ASP A 218 -9.58 5.59 8.55
CA ASP A 218 -10.66 5.47 7.54
C ASP A 218 -10.86 4.01 7.11
N LEU A 219 -9.77 3.28 6.83
CA LEU A 219 -9.82 1.88 6.44
C LEU A 219 -10.48 1.02 7.53
N ILE A 220 -10.04 1.17 8.79
CA ILE A 220 -10.59 0.40 9.90
C ILE A 220 -12.06 0.75 10.16
N ASP A 221 -12.41 2.04 10.15
CA ASP A 221 -13.78 2.51 10.44
C ASP A 221 -14.84 2.05 9.43
N ARG A 222 -14.41 1.70 8.21
CA ARG A 222 -15.28 1.24 7.14
C ARG A 222 -15.42 -0.28 7.07
N LEU A 223 -14.64 -1.02 7.86
CA LEU A 223 -14.82 -2.45 8.02
C LEU A 223 -16.01 -2.72 8.94
N PRO A 224 -16.66 -3.90 8.82
CA PRO A 224 -17.64 -4.33 9.82
C PRO A 224 -16.95 -4.54 11.18
N ASP A 225 -17.73 -4.91 12.21
CA ASP A 225 -17.14 -5.34 13.47
C ASP A 225 -16.19 -6.53 13.24
N THR A 226 -14.91 -6.30 13.52
CA THR A 226 -13.84 -7.28 13.32
C THR A 226 -13.39 -7.93 14.63
N ALA A 227 -14.19 -7.85 15.69
CA ALA A 227 -13.90 -8.57 16.92
C ALA A 227 -13.93 -10.09 16.68
N VAL A 228 -12.82 -10.75 17.02
CA VAL A 228 -12.71 -12.21 17.07
C VAL A 228 -11.99 -12.58 18.35
N GLU A 229 -12.50 -13.60 19.04
CA GLU A 229 -11.83 -14.16 20.21
C GLU A 229 -10.56 -14.87 19.78
N ASP A 230 -9.48 -14.63 20.51
CA ASP A 230 -8.27 -15.42 20.35
C ASP A 230 -8.49 -16.80 20.96
N PRO A 231 -8.18 -17.90 20.24
CA PRO A 231 -8.20 -19.21 20.86
C PRO A 231 -7.21 -19.20 22.03
N PRO A 232 -7.59 -19.74 23.21
CA PRO A 232 -6.70 -19.75 24.36
C PRO A 232 -5.46 -20.57 24.01
N LEU A 233 -4.30 -19.93 24.10
CA LEU A 233 -3.01 -20.60 23.99
C LEU A 233 -2.44 -20.79 25.39
N GLU A 234 -2.31 -22.04 25.83
CA GLU A 234 -1.65 -22.37 27.08
C GLU A 234 -0.17 -22.65 26.84
N LEU A 235 0.69 -21.79 27.37
CA LEU A 235 2.12 -22.06 27.42
C LEU A 235 2.40 -22.97 28.62
N THR A 236 2.27 -24.28 28.42
CA THR A 236 2.59 -25.26 29.47
C THR A 236 4.06 -25.16 29.87
N PRO A 237 4.40 -25.21 31.17
CA PRO A 237 5.79 -25.23 31.61
C PRO A 237 6.58 -26.37 30.97
N LEU A 238 7.87 -26.14 30.72
CA LEU A 238 8.76 -27.19 30.25
C LEU A 238 8.88 -28.27 31.34
N GLY A 239 8.83 -29.54 30.93
CA GLY A 239 9.12 -30.68 31.82
C GLY A 239 10.62 -30.85 32.14
N HIS A 240 11.45 -29.90 31.72
CA HIS A 240 12.89 -29.86 31.90
C HIS A 240 13.37 -28.41 32.00
N GLU A 241 14.58 -28.21 32.53
CA GLU A 241 15.23 -26.90 32.49
C GLU A 241 15.46 -26.42 31.04
N PRO A 242 15.32 -25.12 30.73
CA PRO A 242 15.63 -24.58 29.41
C PRO A 242 17.02 -25.01 28.94
N GLN A 243 17.09 -25.55 27.72
CA GLN A 243 18.35 -26.02 27.15
C GLN A 243 19.13 -24.85 26.54
N VAL A 244 20.46 -24.91 26.65
CA VAL A 244 21.37 -23.96 25.99
C VAL A 244 21.83 -24.55 24.66
N GLU A 245 21.63 -23.81 23.58
CA GLU A 245 22.05 -24.19 22.23
C GLU A 245 23.56 -24.52 22.19
N ARG A 246 23.94 -25.65 21.57
CA ARG A 246 25.34 -26.10 21.47
C ARG A 246 25.74 -26.31 20.02
N TYR A 247 26.91 -25.79 19.64
CA TYR A 247 27.37 -25.87 18.25
C TYR A 247 28.67 -26.68 18.14
N GLY A 248 28.58 -27.89 17.58
CA GLY A 248 29.71 -28.82 17.47
C GLY A 248 30.51 -28.75 16.18
N ARG A 249 29.88 -28.39 15.05
CA ARG A 249 30.52 -28.35 13.71
C ARG A 249 30.91 -26.95 13.25
N LEU A 250 30.08 -25.96 13.57
CA LEU A 250 30.26 -24.56 13.21
C LEU A 250 30.07 -23.72 14.46
N ARG A 251 30.54 -22.48 14.46
CA ARG A 251 30.27 -21.51 15.53
C ARG A 251 29.40 -20.38 14.98
N PRO A 252 28.52 -19.78 15.80
CA PRO A 252 27.88 -18.52 15.45
C PRO A 252 28.94 -17.47 15.10
N ILE A 253 28.64 -16.65 14.10
CA ILE A 253 29.47 -15.48 13.80
C ILE A 253 29.46 -14.51 14.99
N PRO A 254 30.53 -13.70 15.18
CA PRO A 254 30.56 -12.69 16.22
C PRO A 254 29.36 -11.76 16.15
N ALA A 255 28.82 -11.38 17.31
CA ALA A 255 27.78 -10.39 17.39
C ALA A 255 28.27 -9.05 16.81
N PHE A 256 27.36 -8.31 16.17
CA PHE A 256 27.64 -6.96 15.74
C PHE A 256 27.93 -6.10 16.98
N ALA A 257 29.14 -5.54 17.06
CA ALA A 257 29.52 -4.62 18.11
C ALA A 257 29.16 -3.18 17.67
N PRO A 258 28.14 -2.54 18.29
CA PRO A 258 27.86 -1.15 17.98
C PRO A 258 29.10 -0.29 18.29
N PRO A 259 29.39 0.75 17.48
CA PRO A 259 30.39 1.73 17.85
C PRO A 259 30.08 2.27 19.25
N LYS A 260 31.10 2.53 20.07
CA LYS A 260 30.88 3.26 21.32
C LYS A 260 30.33 4.62 20.93
N ASP A 261 29.20 5.00 21.53
CA ASP A 261 28.66 6.35 21.37
C ASP A 261 29.76 7.33 21.76
N ASN A 262 30.29 8.07 20.79
CA ASN A 262 31.01 9.29 21.11
C ASN A 262 29.94 10.27 21.58
N ASP A 263 29.74 10.30 22.89
CA ASP A 263 29.04 11.38 23.57
C ASP A 263 29.80 12.68 23.24
N SER A 264 29.34 13.43 22.25
CA SER A 264 29.79 14.81 21.98
C SER A 264 28.79 15.57 21.10
N GLY A 265 28.00 16.45 21.72
CA GLY A 265 27.46 17.67 21.08
C GLY A 265 25.98 17.67 20.74
#